data_AF-A0A124FK59-F1
#
_entry.id   AF-A0A124FK59-F1
#
_cell.length_a   1.000
_cell.length_b   1.000
_cell.length_c   1.000
_cell.angle_alpha   90.00
_cell.angle_beta   90.00
_cell.angle_gamma   90.00
#
_symmetry.space_group_name_H-M   'P 1'
#
loop_
_entity.id
_entity.type
_entity.pdbx_description
1 polymer ?
#
loop_
_entity_poly.entity_id
_entity_poly.type
_entity_poly.pdbx_seq_one_letter_code
_entity_poly.pdbx_strand_id
1 'polypeptide(L)'
;MKRIGIPRALLYYYFYPLWREFFTGLGMQVVVSPETNKRIMDAGVKVTLSEVCLPVKILFGHVLALADEVDYLFVPRIIKVEPRAYICPKFMGLPDMLRARIPDLPPLLEPAVDMRKEETDPFRCWENCFREVGRVITRDKRLV
;
A
#
# COMPACT_ATOMS: atom_id res chain seq x y z
N MET A 1 -7.82 -19.20 -2.14
CA MET A 1 -7.33 -18.07 -2.97
C MET A 1 -6.71 -17.06 -2.02
N LYS A 2 -5.49 -16.57 -2.27
CA LYS A 2 -4.84 -15.60 -1.37
C LYS A 2 -5.56 -14.24 -1.45
N ARG A 3 -5.81 -13.61 -0.30
CA ARG A 3 -6.47 -12.31 -0.15
C ARG A 3 -5.43 -11.22 0.08
N ILE A 4 -5.54 -10.13 -0.67
CA ILE A 4 -4.71 -8.94 -0.49
C ILE A 4 -5.57 -7.73 -0.12
N GLY A 5 -5.22 -7.10 1.00
CA GLY A 5 -5.88 -5.90 1.50
C GLY A 5 -5.29 -4.64 0.90
N ILE A 6 -6.11 -3.80 0.28
CA ILE A 6 -5.74 -2.45 -0.13
C ILE A 6 -6.50 -1.45 0.75
N PRO A 7 -5.82 -0.72 1.64
CA PRO A 7 -6.45 0.32 2.45
C PRO A 7 -7.02 1.44 1.56
N ARG A 8 -8.30 1.78 1.74
CA ARG A 8 -9.01 2.88 1.06
C ARG A 8 -8.59 4.25 1.63
N ALA A 9 -7.31 4.58 1.53
CA ALA A 9 -6.75 5.83 2.02
C ALA A 9 -5.58 6.33 1.18
N LEU A 10 -5.23 7.61 1.35
CA LEU A 10 -4.09 8.25 0.69
C LEU A 10 -4.16 8.12 -0.84
N LEU A 11 -3.13 7.58 -1.47
CA LEU A 11 -3.03 7.45 -2.94
C LEU A 11 -3.82 6.27 -3.52
N TYR A 12 -4.60 5.56 -2.69
CA TYR A 12 -5.60 4.60 -3.16
C TYR A 12 -6.45 5.16 -4.29
N TYR A 13 -6.98 6.38 -4.13
CA TYR A 13 -7.92 6.98 -5.09
C TYR A 13 -7.29 7.24 -6.47
N TYR A 14 -5.96 7.32 -6.55
CA TYR A 14 -5.24 7.52 -7.80
C TYR A 14 -4.82 6.19 -8.43
N PHE A 15 -4.30 5.25 -7.63
CA PHE A 15 -3.65 4.05 -8.15
C PHE A 15 -4.46 2.75 -7.97
N TYR A 16 -5.63 2.80 -7.35
CA TYR A 16 -6.42 1.59 -7.09
C TYR A 16 -6.75 0.78 -8.34
N PRO A 17 -7.25 1.36 -9.46
CA PRO A 17 -7.54 0.57 -10.65
C PRO A 17 -6.32 -0.23 -11.13
N LEU A 18 -5.14 0.42 -11.15
CA LEU A 18 -3.88 -0.20 -11.54
C LEU A 18 -3.52 -1.40 -10.65
N TRP A 19 -3.53 -1.20 -9.33
CA TRP A 19 -3.20 -2.26 -8.38
C TRP A 19 -4.24 -3.38 -8.36
N ARG A 20 -5.52 -3.04 -8.50
CA ARG A 20 -6.61 -4.03 -8.57
C ARG A 20 -6.41 -4.96 -9.76
N GLU A 21 -6.19 -4.42 -10.95
CA GLU A 21 -6.00 -5.23 -12.16
C GLU A 21 -4.76 -6.10 -12.05
N PHE A 22 -3.65 -5.54 -11.55
CA PHE A 22 -2.41 -6.30 -11.33
C PHE A 22 -2.63 -7.51 -10.41
N PHE A 23 -3.18 -7.31 -9.21
CA PHE A 23 -3.39 -8.39 -8.26
C PHE A 23 -4.44 -9.41 -8.71
N THR A 24 -5.51 -8.95 -9.36
CA THR A 24 -6.53 -9.84 -9.91
C THR A 24 -5.96 -10.69 -11.04
N GLY A 25 -5.12 -10.10 -11.91
CA GLY A 25 -4.40 -10.82 -12.98
C GLY A 25 -3.41 -11.87 -12.45
N LEU A 26 -2.86 -11.66 -11.25
CA LEU A 26 -2.04 -12.66 -10.55
C LEU A 26 -2.88 -13.72 -9.80
N GLY A 27 -4.20 -13.69 -9.90
CA GLY A 27 -5.10 -14.65 -9.26
C GLY A 27 -5.30 -14.41 -7.75
N MET A 28 -5.03 -13.20 -7.26
CA MET A 28 -5.34 -12.81 -5.88
C MET A 28 -6.75 -12.23 -5.76
N GLN A 29 -7.36 -12.41 -4.59
CA GLN A 29 -8.61 -11.74 -4.25
C GLN A 29 -8.29 -10.38 -3.63
N VAL A 30 -8.66 -9.30 -4.32
CA VAL A 30 -8.48 -7.93 -3.81
C VAL A 30 -9.59 -7.59 -2.82
N VAL A 31 -9.22 -7.27 -1.59
CA VAL A 31 -10.13 -6.82 -0.53
C VAL A 31 -9.82 -5.36 -0.25
N VAL A 32 -10.82 -4.49 -0.34
CA VAL A 32 -10.68 -3.06 -0.04
C VAL A 32 -11.39 -2.78 1.27
N SER A 33 -10.79 -1.95 2.13
CA SER A 33 -11.46 -1.52 3.36
C SER A 33 -12.77 -0.76 3.06
N PRO A 34 -13.71 -0.69 4.02
CA PRO A 34 -14.94 0.07 3.87
C PRO A 34 -14.71 1.57 3.60
N GLU A 35 -15.78 2.31 3.32
CA GLU A 35 -15.69 3.78 3.28
C GLU A 35 -15.23 4.35 4.63
N THR A 36 -14.43 5.41 4.56
CA THR A 36 -13.99 6.14 5.74
C THR A 36 -15.22 6.62 6.51
N ASN A 37 -15.32 6.17 7.75
CA ASN A 37 -16.35 6.57 8.69
C ASN A 37 -15.72 6.86 10.05
N LYS A 38 -16.52 7.34 11.00
CA LYS A 38 -16.05 7.71 12.33
C LYS A 38 -15.32 6.55 13.04
N ARG A 39 -15.82 5.31 12.93
CA ARG A 39 -15.18 4.13 13.53
C ARG A 39 -13.76 3.91 13.00
N ILE A 40 -13.57 4.02 11.68
CA ILE A 40 -12.25 3.90 11.04
C ILE A 40 -11.32 5.02 11.53
N MET A 41 -11.80 6.26 11.52
CA MET A 41 -11.02 7.41 11.97
C MET A 41 -10.59 7.27 13.43
N ASP A 42 -11.53 6.95 14.33
CA ASP A 42 -11.29 6.83 15.78
C ASP A 42 -10.33 5.67 16.09
N ALA A 43 -10.49 4.52 15.42
CA ALA A 43 -9.57 3.39 15.56
C ALA A 43 -8.15 3.75 15.14
N GLY A 44 -8.02 4.47 14.02
CA GLY A 44 -6.74 4.99 13.55
C GLY A 44 -6.10 5.98 14.54
N VAL A 45 -6.85 6.99 14.98
CA VAL A 45 -6.38 7.99 15.95
C VAL A 45 -5.87 7.34 17.24
N LYS A 46 -6.54 6.29 17.72
CA LYS A 46 -6.18 5.59 18.96
C LYS A 46 -4.83 4.87 18.90
N VAL A 47 -4.46 4.33 17.73
CA VAL A 47 -3.27 3.48 17.59
C VAL A 47 -2.06 4.23 17.05
N THR A 48 -2.29 5.27 16.25
CA THR A 48 -1.23 6.06 15.60
C THR A 48 -0.58 7.08 16.55
N LEU A 49 0.55 7.66 16.14
CA LEU A 49 1.25 8.73 16.86
C LEU A 49 0.45 10.04 16.86
N SER A 50 0.65 10.90 17.88
CA SER A 50 0.00 12.21 17.97
C SER A 50 0.34 13.12 16.80
N GLU A 51 1.62 13.18 16.44
CA GLU A 51 2.22 14.12 15.46
C GLU A 51 1.99 13.76 13.99
N VAL A 52 1.27 12.67 13.70
CA VAL A 52 0.99 12.30 12.29
C VAL A 52 -0.24 13.05 11.78
N CYS A 53 -0.27 13.30 10.47
CA CYS A 53 -1.41 14.00 9.88
C CYS A 53 -2.64 13.07 9.85
N LEU A 54 -3.84 13.67 9.85
CA LEU A 54 -5.10 12.94 9.86
C LEU A 54 -5.22 11.87 8.75
N PRO A 55 -4.77 12.10 7.49
CA PRO A 55 -4.82 11.07 6.46
C PRO A 55 -4.04 9.79 6.80
N VAL A 56 -2.91 9.92 7.50
CA VAL A 56 -2.12 8.77 7.98
C VAL A 56 -2.83 8.08 9.14
N LYS A 57 -3.46 8.82 10.05
CA LYS A 57 -4.31 8.21 11.10
C LYS A 57 -5.46 7.41 10.47
N ILE A 58 -6.10 7.94 9.44
CA ILE A 58 -7.17 7.23 8.72
C ILE A 58 -6.64 5.96 8.05
N LEU A 59 -5.45 5.98 7.44
CA LEU A 59 -4.81 4.77 6.89
C LEU A 59 -4.69 3.67 7.96
N PHE A 60 -4.23 4.01 9.17
CA PHE A 60 -4.13 3.04 10.27
C PHE A 60 -5.50 2.40 10.58
N GLY A 61 -6.55 3.20 10.62
CA GLY A 61 -7.91 2.70 10.80
C GLY A 61 -8.34 1.71 9.71
N HIS A 62 -8.01 2.01 8.45
CA HIS A 62 -8.30 1.12 7.32
C HIS A 62 -7.46 -0.16 7.37
N VAL A 63 -6.21 -0.08 7.80
CA VAL A 63 -5.35 -1.24 8.01
C VAL A 63 -5.93 -2.14 9.11
N LEU A 64 -6.35 -1.58 10.23
CA LEU A 64 -7.01 -2.34 11.30
C LEU A 64 -8.30 -3.02 10.82
N ALA A 65 -9.06 -2.37 9.94
CA ALA A 65 -10.27 -2.97 9.36
C ALA A 65 -9.99 -4.10 8.36
N LEU A 66 -8.74 -4.25 7.90
CA LEU A 66 -8.32 -5.28 6.95
C LEU A 66 -7.47 -6.38 7.59
N ALA A 67 -6.82 -6.11 8.73
CA ALA A 67 -5.77 -6.97 9.28
C ALA A 67 -6.23 -8.42 9.50
N ASP A 68 -7.47 -8.63 9.97
CA ASP A 68 -8.02 -9.96 10.23
C ASP A 68 -8.70 -10.60 9.00
N GLU A 69 -8.74 -9.89 7.87
CA GLU A 69 -9.48 -10.27 6.67
C GLU A 69 -8.56 -10.71 5.53
N VAL A 70 -7.23 -10.54 5.63
CA VAL A 70 -6.34 -10.67 4.48
C VAL A 70 -5.05 -11.41 4.80
N ASP A 71 -4.51 -12.13 3.82
CA ASP A 71 -3.22 -12.82 3.96
C ASP A 71 -2.04 -11.85 3.80
N TYR A 72 -2.25 -10.75 3.06
CA TYR A 72 -1.25 -9.72 2.80
C TYR A 72 -1.90 -8.33 2.82
N LEU A 73 -1.15 -7.33 3.28
CA LEU A 73 -1.55 -5.92 3.20
C LEU A 73 -0.68 -5.17 2.21
N PHE A 74 -1.29 -4.46 1.27
CA PHE A 74 -0.59 -3.64 0.29
C PHE A 74 -0.38 -2.22 0.82
N VAL A 75 0.87 -1.88 1.12
CA VAL A 75 1.27 -0.57 1.65
C VAL A 75 2.55 -0.11 0.95
N PRO A 76 2.46 0.45 -0.26
CA PRO A 76 3.63 0.82 -1.04
C PRO A 76 4.39 2.02 -0.44
N ARG A 77 5.71 2.02 -0.62
CA ARG A 77 6.59 3.14 -0.27
C ARG A 77 6.70 4.07 -1.47
N ILE A 78 5.87 5.11 -1.48
CA ILE A 78 5.82 6.04 -2.61
C ILE A 78 6.72 7.23 -2.33
N ILE A 79 7.81 7.33 -3.10
CA ILE A 79 8.86 8.35 -2.94
C ILE A 79 8.63 9.48 -3.95
N LYS A 80 8.54 9.10 -5.22
CA LYS A 80 8.46 10.02 -6.36
C LYS A 80 7.75 9.33 -7.51
N VAL A 81 6.64 9.89 -7.96
CA VAL A 81 5.84 9.40 -9.09
C VAL A 81 6.01 10.24 -10.35
N GLU A 82 6.56 11.45 -10.22
CA GLU A 82 6.75 12.41 -11.31
C GLU A 82 8.11 13.14 -11.17
N PRO A 83 8.71 13.63 -12.28
CA PRO A 83 9.93 14.41 -12.22
C PRO A 83 9.78 15.64 -11.32
N ARG A 84 10.78 15.87 -10.46
CA ARG A 84 10.86 17.03 -9.54
C ARG A 84 9.73 17.17 -8.51
N ALA A 85 8.83 16.18 -8.38
CA ALA A 85 7.76 16.19 -7.39
C ALA A 85 7.92 15.05 -6.37
N TYR A 86 8.36 15.41 -5.16
CA TYR A 86 8.49 14.46 -4.06
C TYR A 86 7.18 14.31 -3.30
N ILE A 87 6.85 13.07 -2.95
CA ILE A 87 5.73 12.79 -2.07
C ILE A 87 6.15 13.05 -0.61
N CYS A 88 5.19 13.42 0.24
CA CYS A 88 5.40 13.56 1.67
C CYS A 88 6.18 12.35 2.23
N PRO A 89 7.27 12.57 2.99
CA PRO A 89 8.15 11.49 3.44
C PRO A 89 7.46 10.47 4.36
N LYS A 90 6.27 10.77 4.87
CA LYS A 90 5.45 9.80 5.62
C LYS A 90 5.10 8.58 4.77
N PHE A 91 4.91 8.72 3.44
CA PHE A 91 4.66 7.57 2.55
C PHE A 91 5.81 6.56 2.55
N MET A 92 7.05 7.04 2.68
CA MET A 92 8.22 6.16 2.80
C MET A 92 8.21 5.39 4.10
N GLY A 93 7.77 6.01 5.20
CA GLY A 93 7.74 5.40 6.54
C GLY A 93 6.45 4.63 6.88
N LEU A 94 5.43 4.61 6.01
CA LEU A 94 4.13 4.00 6.33
C LEU A 94 4.26 2.54 6.79
N PRO A 95 4.97 1.65 6.07
CA PRO A 95 5.07 0.25 6.48
C PRO A 95 5.76 0.10 7.84
N ASP A 96 6.81 0.88 8.08
CA ASP A 96 7.56 0.85 9.35
C ASP A 96 6.70 1.34 10.51
N MET A 97 5.98 2.43 10.29
CA MET A 97 5.06 2.97 11.28
C MET A 97 3.94 1.98 11.63
N LEU A 98 3.42 1.25 10.64
CA LEU A 98 2.39 0.23 10.89
C LEU A 98 2.96 -0.93 11.73
N ARG A 99 4.12 -1.49 11.35
CA ARG A 99 4.79 -2.56 12.11
C ARG A 99 5.10 -2.15 13.55
N ALA A 100 5.55 -0.92 13.75
CA ALA A 100 5.92 -0.42 15.06
C ALA A 100 4.71 -0.23 16.01
N ARG A 101 3.50 -0.17 15.47
CA ARG A 101 2.29 0.22 16.23
C ARG A 101 1.20 -0.86 16.24
N ILE A 102 1.26 -1.82 15.33
CA ILE A 102 0.30 -2.91 15.19
C ILE A 102 1.07 -4.24 15.31
N PRO A 103 1.05 -4.90 16.49
CA PRO A 103 1.86 -6.09 16.77
C PRO A 103 1.57 -7.30 15.88
N ASP A 104 0.31 -7.51 15.50
CA ASP A 104 -0.15 -8.72 14.78
C ASP A 104 -0.57 -8.39 13.34
N LEU A 105 0.29 -7.65 12.63
CA LEU A 105 -0.01 -7.21 11.28
C LEU A 105 0.26 -8.32 10.24
N PRO A 106 -0.65 -8.56 9.28
CA PRO A 106 -0.34 -9.42 8.13
C PRO A 106 0.94 -8.97 7.41
N PRO A 107 1.63 -9.88 6.72
CA PRO A 107 2.77 -9.55 5.88
C PRO A 107 2.47 -8.37 4.94
N LEU A 108 3.32 -7.33 5.01
CA LEU A 108 3.19 -6.15 4.16
C LEU A 108 3.86 -6.38 2.81
N LEU A 109 3.14 -6.10 1.73
CA LEU A 109 3.70 -5.87 0.40
C LEU A 109 3.95 -4.37 0.24
N GLU A 110 5.23 -3.99 0.26
CA GLU A 110 5.67 -2.60 0.41
C GLU A 110 6.64 -2.14 -0.69
N PRO A 111 6.29 -2.30 -1.98
CA PRO A 111 7.23 -1.98 -3.04
C PRO A 111 7.58 -0.49 -3.05
N ALA A 112 8.78 -0.17 -3.52
CA ALA A 112 9.25 1.20 -3.62
C ALA A 112 8.92 1.79 -5.00
N VAL A 113 8.06 2.83 -5.01
CA VAL A 113 7.80 3.62 -6.22
C VAL A 113 8.70 4.85 -6.19
N ASP A 114 9.80 4.80 -6.95
CA ASP A 114 10.84 5.82 -6.95
C ASP A 114 11.36 6.14 -8.36
N MET A 115 10.78 7.17 -8.98
CA MET A 115 11.17 7.62 -10.30
C MET A 115 12.58 8.25 -10.36
N ARG A 116 13.29 8.46 -9.24
CA ARG A 116 14.69 8.95 -9.29
C ARG A 116 15.63 7.94 -9.94
N LYS A 117 15.33 6.64 -9.81
CA LYS A 117 16.18 5.58 -10.35
C LYS A 117 16.07 5.44 -11.88
N GLU A 118 15.01 5.99 -12.48
CA GLU A 118 14.66 5.86 -13.88
C GLU A 118 14.16 7.21 -14.42
N GLU A 119 14.99 8.26 -14.32
CA GLU A 119 14.58 9.64 -14.66
C GLU A 119 14.12 9.81 -16.12
N THR A 120 14.54 8.91 -17.00
CA THR A 120 14.27 8.93 -18.44
C THR A 120 13.02 8.14 -18.84
N ASP A 121 12.52 7.23 -18.01
CA ASP A 121 11.35 6.39 -18.33
C ASP A 121 10.43 6.16 -17.11
N PRO A 122 9.30 6.90 -17.02
CA PRO A 122 8.32 6.70 -15.96
C PRO A 122 7.73 5.29 -15.93
N PHE A 123 7.59 4.63 -17.08
CA PHE A 123 6.97 3.30 -17.17
C PHE A 123 7.85 2.23 -16.52
N ARG A 124 9.17 2.36 -16.64
CA ARG A 124 10.14 1.41 -16.08
C ARG A 124 10.14 1.38 -14.55
N CYS A 125 9.87 2.51 -13.91
CA CYS A 125 9.67 2.58 -12.45
C CYS A 125 8.51 1.68 -12.01
N TRP A 126 7.36 1.79 -12.70
CA TRP A 126 6.18 0.96 -12.42
C TRP A 126 6.40 -0.50 -12.77
N GLU A 127 7.09 -0.81 -13.87
CA GLU A 127 7.42 -2.19 -14.24
C GLU A 127 8.29 -2.87 -13.18
N ASN A 128 9.34 -2.19 -12.69
CA ASN A 128 10.19 -2.70 -11.62
C ASN A 128 9.39 -2.96 -10.33
N CYS A 129 8.46 -2.06 -10.01
CA CYS A 129 7.56 -2.18 -8.87
C CYS A 129 6.65 -3.42 -9.01
N PHE A 130 6.02 -3.62 -10.18
CA PHE A 130 5.22 -4.81 -10.46
C PHE A 130 6.05 -6.10 -10.42
N ARG A 131 7.28 -6.05 -10.94
CA ARG A 131 8.20 -7.19 -10.89
C ARG A 131 8.58 -7.57 -9.47
N GLU A 132 8.85 -6.60 -8.63
CA GLU A 132 9.17 -6.79 -7.21
C GLU A 132 8.01 -7.47 -6.49
N VAL A 133 6.80 -6.91 -6.62
CA VAL A 133 5.60 -7.44 -5.96
C VAL A 133 5.21 -8.81 -6.52
N GLY A 134 5.25 -8.97 -7.84
CA GLY A 134 4.86 -10.20 -8.53
C GLY A 134 5.72 -11.40 -8.11
N ARG A 135 7.03 -11.20 -7.89
CA ARG A 135 7.95 -12.25 -7.42
C ARG A 135 7.62 -12.77 -6.03
N VAL A 136 6.97 -11.97 -5.19
CA VAL A 136 6.51 -12.39 -3.85
C VAL A 136 5.25 -13.26 -3.96
N ILE A 137 4.41 -13.00 -4.96
CA ILE A 137 3.10 -13.66 -5.12
C ILE A 137 3.21 -14.94 -5.96
N THR A 138 3.96 -14.91 -7.06
CA THR A 138 4.06 -16.02 -8.02
C THR A 138 5.51 -16.30 -8.44
N ARG A 139 5.75 -17.55 -8.83
CA ARG A 139 7.02 -18.01 -9.43
C ARG A 139 6.97 -18.05 -10.96
N ASP A 140 5.80 -17.85 -11.57
CA ASP A 140 5.66 -17.83 -13.03
C ASP A 140 6.15 -16.50 -13.60
N LYS A 141 7.31 -16.52 -14.25
CA LYS A 141 7.94 -15.35 -14.87
C LYS A 141 7.18 -14.81 -16.09
N ARG A 142 6.17 -15.51 -16.60
CA ARG A 142 5.33 -15.00 -17.70
C ARG A 142 4.31 -13.98 -17.22
N LEU A 143 3.99 -14.01 -15.91
CA LEU A 143 3.04 -13.11 -15.27
C LEU A 143 3.73 -11.88 -14.64
N VAL A 144 5.08 -11.81 -14.65
CA VAL A 144 5.90 -10.86 -13.89
C VAL A 144 7.12 -10.36 -14.67
#